data_AF-A0AAU7PJE7-F1
#
_entry.id   AF-A0AAU7PJE7-F1
#
_cell.length_a   1.000
_cell.length_b   1.000
_cell.length_c   1.000
_cell.angle_alpha   90.00
_cell.angle_beta   90.00
_cell.angle_gamma   90.00
#
_symmetry.space_group_name_H-M   'P 1'
#
loop_
_entity.id
_entity.type
_entity.pdbx_description
1 polymer ?
#
loop_
_entity_poly.entity_id
_entity_poly.type
_entity_poly.pdbx_seq_one_letter_code
_entity_poly.pdbx_strand_id
1 'polypeptide(L)'
;MLKKKNGDFSKRKIVLILLSLLIIGLFQYFLWRVNGMNVMDQIYEAATKKNAFELFHKVPELKWVNHEDLYDFENFGGLSIPYKQEYLKENFEVDLFFPSKGHTIKIRGNVNIANETMIIIMYMSYDHKNRVMTLEPLDIYYQPGEELGTHYHDSQTIYELLKKYEVTEQNIKEYQEYMLFDVVVNTWSDAQGKNKEKEREKMKNCTFIDHTFTFPE
;
A
#
# COMPACT_ATOMS: atom_id res chain seq x y z
N MET A 1 -54.62 20.77 44.10
CA MET A 1 -54.27 19.60 43.26
C MET A 1 -53.26 20.04 42.20
N LEU A 2 -51.96 20.14 42.52
CA LEU A 2 -50.91 20.56 41.60
C LEU A 2 -50.05 19.35 41.22
N LYS A 3 -50.32 18.79 40.04
CA LYS A 3 -49.61 17.62 39.51
C LYS A 3 -48.15 17.97 39.17
N LYS A 4 -47.22 17.19 39.73
CA LYS A 4 -45.81 17.03 39.32
C LYS A 4 -45.64 17.14 37.79
N LYS A 5 -45.10 18.25 37.30
CA LYS A 5 -44.61 18.41 35.91
C LYS A 5 -43.07 18.47 35.80
N ASN A 6 -42.35 18.25 36.90
CA ASN A 6 -40.90 18.43 36.96
C ASN A 6 -40.08 17.20 36.54
N GLY A 7 -40.70 16.02 36.39
CA GLY A 7 -40.00 14.77 36.03
C GLY A 7 -39.70 14.61 34.54
N ASP A 8 -40.51 15.20 33.66
CA ASP A 8 -40.36 15.04 32.20
C ASP A 8 -39.30 16.01 31.63
N PHE A 9 -39.22 17.22 32.20
CA PHE A 9 -38.25 18.24 31.76
C PHE A 9 -36.80 17.86 32.08
N SER A 10 -36.55 17.22 33.23
CA SER A 10 -35.22 16.74 33.61
C SER A 10 -34.76 15.55 32.73
N LYS A 11 -35.67 14.63 32.40
CA LYS A 11 -35.38 13.50 31.50
C LYS A 11 -35.04 13.95 30.08
N ARG A 12 -35.77 14.92 29.53
CA ARG A 12 -35.47 15.48 28.20
C ARG A 12 -34.09 16.15 28.15
N LYS A 13 -33.70 16.87 29.20
CA LYS A 13 -32.35 17.45 29.30
C LYS A 13 -31.25 16.40 29.37
N ILE A 14 -31.45 15.33 30.14
CA ILE A 14 -30.50 14.22 30.24
C ILE A 14 -30.35 13.51 28.88
N VAL A 15 -31.46 13.25 28.19
CA VAL A 15 -31.45 12.63 26.84
C VAL A 15 -30.72 13.53 25.84
N LEU A 16 -30.95 14.84 25.86
CA LEU A 16 -30.25 15.79 24.98
C LEU A 16 -28.74 15.84 25.28
N ILE A 17 -28.32 15.78 26.54
CA ILE A 17 -26.90 15.73 26.92
C ILE A 17 -26.25 14.45 26.40
N LEU A 18 -26.90 13.29 26.58
CA LEU A 18 -26.37 12.01 26.10
C LEU A 18 -26.28 11.95 24.57
N LEU A 19 -27.28 12.48 23.86
CA LEU A 19 -27.24 12.59 22.39
C LEU A 19 -26.10 13.50 21.92
N SER A 20 -25.91 14.66 22.57
CA SER A 20 -24.79 15.56 22.25
C SER A 20 -23.43 14.90 22.49
N LEU A 21 -23.26 14.17 23.59
CA LEU A 21 -22.02 13.42 23.86
C LEU A 21 -21.77 12.33 22.82
N LEU A 22 -22.83 11.63 22.40
CA LEU A 22 -22.73 10.60 21.35
C LEU A 22 -22.36 11.22 20.00
N ILE A 23 -22.94 12.36 19.63
CA ILE A 23 -22.59 13.09 18.40
C ILE A 23 -21.13 13.55 18.45
N ILE A 24 -20.68 14.12 19.57
CA ILE A 24 -19.28 14.53 19.76
C ILE A 24 -18.34 13.34 19.66
N GLY A 25 -18.68 12.21 20.31
CA GLY A 25 -17.90 10.98 20.25
C GLY A 25 -17.79 10.41 18.84
N LEU A 26 -18.91 10.37 18.09
CA LEU A 26 -18.93 9.95 16.69
C LEU A 26 -18.12 10.89 15.79
N PHE A 27 -18.21 12.21 16.02
CA PHE A 27 -17.46 13.20 15.27
C PHE A 27 -15.96 13.10 15.54
N GLN A 28 -15.55 12.93 16.80
CA GLN A 28 -14.15 12.72 17.18
C GLN A 28 -13.61 11.41 16.60
N TYR A 29 -14.39 10.33 16.64
CA TYR A 29 -14.03 9.06 16.01
C TYR A 29 -13.87 9.20 14.49
N PHE A 30 -14.79 9.92 13.83
CA PHE A 30 -14.69 10.21 12.40
C PHE A 30 -13.44 11.03 12.06
N LEU A 31 -13.16 12.09 12.82
CA LEU A 31 -11.96 12.91 12.63
C LEU A 31 -10.67 12.11 12.88
N TRP A 32 -10.65 11.27 13.91
CA TRP A 32 -9.50 10.40 14.18
C TRP A 32 -9.29 9.39 13.05
N ARG A 33 -10.36 8.78 12.54
CA ARG A 33 -10.29 7.87 11.39
C ARG A 33 -9.77 8.59 10.15
N VAL A 34 -10.37 9.72 9.76
CA VAL A 34 -10.01 10.45 8.54
C VAL A 34 -8.59 11.04 8.62
N ASN A 35 -8.20 11.60 9.76
CA ASN A 35 -6.84 12.13 9.95
C ASN A 35 -5.80 11.01 10.10
N GLY A 36 -6.21 9.83 10.55
CA GLY A 36 -5.35 8.67 10.73
C GLY A 36 -5.07 7.90 9.44
N MET A 37 -5.91 7.98 8.41
CA MET A 37 -5.74 7.22 7.16
C MET A 37 -4.46 7.59 6.42
N ASN A 38 -3.64 6.58 6.14
CA ASN A 38 -2.43 6.70 5.34
C ASN A 38 -2.75 6.47 3.84
N VAL A 39 -1.76 6.56 2.96
CA VAL A 39 -1.98 6.40 1.51
C VAL A 39 -2.48 4.99 1.16
N MET A 40 -1.96 3.94 1.78
CA MET A 40 -2.38 2.58 1.50
C MET A 40 -3.84 2.32 1.93
N ASP A 41 -4.30 2.93 3.02
CA ASP A 41 -5.72 2.91 3.42
C ASP A 41 -6.60 3.54 2.33
N GLN A 42 -6.15 4.66 1.76
CA GLN A 42 -6.90 5.36 0.71
C GLN A 42 -6.93 4.56 -0.59
N ILE A 43 -5.83 3.94 -0.96
CA ILE A 43 -5.73 3.06 -2.13
C ILE A 43 -6.65 1.83 -1.94
N TYR A 44 -6.70 1.23 -0.75
CA TYR A 44 -7.59 0.10 -0.45
C TYR A 44 -9.05 0.47 -0.55
N GLU A 45 -9.43 1.59 0.08
CA GLU A 45 -10.79 2.09 -0.01
C GLU A 45 -11.17 2.51 -1.43
N ALA A 46 -10.22 2.97 -2.25
CA ALA A 46 -10.45 3.25 -3.66
C ALA A 46 -10.74 1.95 -4.42
N ALA A 47 -9.88 0.93 -4.29
CA ALA A 47 -10.00 -0.34 -5.00
C ALA A 47 -11.27 -1.14 -4.66
N THR A 48 -11.84 -0.94 -3.48
CA THR A 48 -13.01 -1.72 -2.99
C THR A 48 -14.36 -1.05 -3.26
N LYS A 49 -14.37 0.20 -3.76
CA LYS A 49 -15.62 0.91 -4.10
C LYS A 49 -16.11 0.53 -5.50
N LYS A 50 -17.44 0.52 -5.70
CA LYS A 50 -18.08 0.16 -6.98
C LYS A 50 -17.64 1.04 -8.17
N ASN A 51 -17.09 2.23 -7.89
CA ASN A 51 -16.50 3.15 -8.88
C ASN A 51 -14.96 3.22 -8.73
N ALA A 52 -14.30 2.13 -8.31
CA ALA A 52 -12.89 2.10 -7.93
C ALA A 52 -11.96 2.84 -8.89
N PHE A 53 -12.22 2.66 -10.17
CA PHE A 53 -11.49 3.19 -11.31
C PHE A 53 -11.43 4.73 -11.40
N GLU A 54 -12.41 5.47 -10.86
CA GLU A 54 -12.42 6.94 -10.95
C GLU A 54 -11.27 7.60 -10.18
N LEU A 55 -10.86 7.02 -9.05
CA LEU A 55 -9.75 7.59 -8.26
C LEU A 55 -8.39 7.22 -8.87
N PHE A 56 -8.25 6.02 -9.40
CA PHE A 56 -7.03 5.60 -10.11
C PHE A 56 -6.83 6.38 -11.42
N HIS A 57 -7.91 6.76 -12.13
CA HIS A 57 -7.85 7.63 -13.30
C HIS A 57 -7.17 8.98 -13.05
N LYS A 58 -7.16 9.46 -11.80
CA LYS A 58 -6.53 10.73 -11.44
C LYS A 58 -5.02 10.63 -11.27
N VAL A 59 -4.46 9.42 -11.24
CA VAL A 59 -3.02 9.17 -11.09
C VAL A 59 -2.43 8.94 -12.49
N PRO A 60 -1.93 9.98 -13.18
CA PRO A 60 -1.49 9.86 -14.57
C PRO A 60 -0.29 8.90 -14.75
N GLU A 61 0.46 8.63 -13.68
CA GLU A 61 1.60 7.73 -13.65
C GLU A 61 1.22 6.24 -13.71
N LEU A 62 -0.04 5.88 -13.44
CA LEU A 62 -0.50 4.49 -13.55
C LEU A 62 -0.85 4.13 -15.00
N LYS A 63 -0.51 2.91 -15.42
CA LYS A 63 -1.06 2.30 -16.63
C LYS A 63 -2.54 2.00 -16.39
N TRP A 64 -3.34 2.27 -17.40
CA TRP A 64 -4.78 2.15 -17.30
C TRP A 64 -5.23 0.69 -17.29
N VAL A 65 -6.22 0.38 -16.44
CA VAL A 65 -6.90 -0.92 -16.37
C VAL A 65 -8.32 -0.71 -16.86
N ASN A 66 -8.63 -1.30 -18.02
CA ASN A 66 -9.96 -1.26 -18.61
C ASN A 66 -10.91 -2.21 -17.89
N HIS A 67 -12.21 -2.02 -18.09
CA HIS A 67 -13.24 -2.91 -17.54
C HIS A 67 -13.10 -4.36 -18.05
N GLU A 68 -12.41 -4.58 -19.16
CA GLU A 68 -12.10 -5.91 -19.70
C GLU A 68 -11.01 -6.62 -18.89
N ASP A 69 -10.10 -5.88 -18.23
CA ASP A 69 -9.08 -6.43 -17.33
C ASP A 69 -9.66 -6.86 -15.96
N LEU A 70 -10.94 -6.53 -15.68
CA LEU A 70 -11.68 -7.12 -14.56
C LEU A 70 -11.99 -8.60 -14.78
N TYR A 71 -12.02 -9.05 -16.03
CA TYR A 71 -12.10 -10.49 -16.33
C TYR A 71 -10.89 -11.23 -15.78
N ASP A 72 -9.69 -10.62 -15.85
CA ASP A 72 -8.48 -11.19 -15.28
C ASP A 72 -8.49 -11.15 -13.74
N PHE A 73 -9.09 -10.12 -13.15
CA PHE A 73 -9.32 -10.03 -11.69
C PHE A 73 -10.18 -11.19 -11.16
N GLU A 74 -11.23 -11.58 -11.90
CA GLU A 74 -12.13 -12.67 -11.52
C GLU A 74 -11.50 -14.06 -11.71
N ASN A 75 -10.56 -14.21 -12.66
CA ASN A 75 -10.04 -15.53 -13.08
C ASN A 75 -8.58 -15.83 -12.68
N PHE A 76 -7.71 -14.85 -12.50
CA PHE A 76 -6.26 -15.04 -12.21
C PHE A 76 -5.84 -14.65 -10.79
N GLY A 77 -6.79 -14.41 -9.89
CA GLY A 77 -6.54 -14.33 -8.45
C GLY A 77 -6.14 -12.95 -7.91
N GLY A 78 -6.08 -11.90 -8.74
CA GLY A 78 -5.92 -10.51 -8.32
C GLY A 78 -5.78 -9.54 -9.49
N LEU A 79 -5.71 -8.24 -9.20
CA LEU A 79 -5.52 -7.16 -10.18
C LEU A 79 -4.15 -6.52 -9.98
N SER A 80 -3.33 -6.41 -11.02
CA SER A 80 -2.11 -5.59 -11.03
C SER A 80 -2.36 -4.30 -11.78
N ILE A 81 -1.97 -3.17 -11.18
CA ILE A 81 -1.97 -1.84 -11.80
C ILE A 81 -0.52 -1.36 -11.87
N PRO A 82 0.18 -1.56 -12.99
CA PRO A 82 1.57 -1.14 -13.14
C PRO A 82 1.71 0.38 -13.28
N TYR A 83 2.81 0.92 -12.77
CA TYR A 83 3.24 2.27 -13.10
C TYR A 83 3.85 2.31 -14.52
N LYS A 84 3.73 3.45 -15.16
CA LYS A 84 4.32 3.75 -16.47
C LYS A 84 5.83 4.00 -16.33
N GLN A 85 6.63 3.39 -17.19
CA GLN A 85 8.08 3.40 -17.07
C GLN A 85 8.66 4.82 -17.15
N GLU A 86 8.07 5.71 -17.94
CA GLU A 86 8.52 7.09 -18.10
C GLU A 86 8.41 7.95 -16.83
N TYR A 87 7.71 7.46 -15.79
CA TYR A 87 7.63 8.10 -14.47
C TYR A 87 8.48 7.39 -13.41
N LEU A 88 9.16 6.31 -13.77
CA LEU A 88 10.02 5.53 -12.89
C LEU A 88 11.51 5.79 -13.21
N LYS A 89 12.38 5.43 -12.27
CA LYS A 89 13.82 5.30 -12.55
C LYS A 89 14.02 4.19 -13.58
N GLU A 90 15.00 4.36 -14.47
CA GLU A 90 15.20 3.51 -15.66
C GLU A 90 15.20 2.01 -15.37
N ASN A 91 15.79 1.60 -14.24
CA ASN A 91 15.94 0.20 -13.86
C ASN A 91 14.87 -0.32 -12.89
N PHE A 92 13.77 0.42 -12.69
CA PHE A 92 12.68 0.04 -11.79
C PHE A 92 11.41 -0.29 -12.56
N GLU A 93 10.72 -1.32 -12.11
CA GLU A 93 9.30 -1.53 -12.41
C GLU A 93 8.55 -1.59 -11.08
N VAL A 94 7.35 -0.99 -11.02
CA VAL A 94 6.54 -0.95 -9.80
C VAL A 94 5.09 -1.18 -10.18
N ASP A 95 4.38 -2.03 -9.45
CA ASP A 95 2.94 -2.22 -9.60
C ASP A 95 2.21 -2.33 -8.27
N LEU A 96 0.97 -1.84 -8.27
CA LEU A 96 0.02 -2.05 -7.19
C LEU A 96 -0.75 -3.34 -7.48
N PHE A 97 -0.59 -4.35 -6.62
CA PHE A 97 -1.30 -5.60 -6.73
C PHE A 97 -2.39 -5.74 -5.67
N PHE A 98 -3.59 -6.07 -6.12
CA PHE A 98 -4.80 -6.24 -5.34
C PHE A 98 -5.24 -7.71 -5.41
N PRO A 99 -4.88 -8.55 -4.43
CA PRO A 99 -5.35 -9.93 -4.36
C PRO A 99 -6.89 -9.99 -4.38
N SER A 100 -7.44 -10.97 -5.10
CA SER A 100 -8.89 -11.20 -5.22
C SER A 100 -9.59 -11.52 -3.89
N LYS A 101 -8.82 -11.93 -2.88
CA LYS A 101 -9.30 -12.28 -1.54
C LYS A 101 -8.43 -11.63 -0.47
N GLY A 102 -9.06 -11.23 0.63
CA GLY A 102 -8.39 -10.69 1.80
C GLY A 102 -8.47 -9.16 1.90
N HIS A 103 -7.65 -8.60 2.80
CA HIS A 103 -7.63 -7.18 3.11
C HIS A 103 -6.28 -6.54 2.79
N THR A 104 -5.55 -7.11 1.84
CA THR A 104 -4.17 -6.74 1.56
C THR A 104 -4.05 -5.99 0.23
N ILE A 105 -3.13 -5.02 0.16
CA ILE A 105 -2.58 -4.50 -1.10
C ILE A 105 -1.10 -4.78 -1.07
N LYS A 106 -0.53 -5.16 -2.21
CA LYS A 106 0.92 -5.27 -2.35
C LYS A 106 1.44 -4.15 -3.25
N ILE A 107 2.56 -3.57 -2.86
CA ILE A 107 3.45 -2.90 -3.81
C ILE A 107 4.44 -3.98 -4.22
N ARG A 108 4.46 -4.29 -5.50
CA ARG A 108 5.47 -5.16 -6.09
C ARG A 108 6.46 -4.27 -6.83
N GLY A 109 7.72 -4.63 -6.78
CA GLY A 109 8.69 -3.95 -7.62
C GLY A 109 9.89 -4.80 -7.98
N ASN A 110 10.38 -4.53 -9.18
CA ASN A 110 11.52 -5.18 -9.78
C ASN A 110 12.62 -4.14 -9.95
N VAL A 111 13.85 -4.49 -9.60
CA VAL A 111 15.03 -3.67 -9.85
C VAL A 111 16.00 -4.45 -10.72
N ASN A 112 16.17 -3.97 -11.94
CA ASN A 112 17.11 -4.54 -12.90
C ASN A 112 18.54 -4.13 -12.52
N ILE A 113 19.41 -5.13 -12.39
CA ILE A 113 20.82 -5.00 -12.06
C ILE A 113 21.65 -5.65 -13.18
N ALA A 114 22.73 -4.96 -13.56
CA ALA A 114 23.67 -5.41 -14.60
C ALA A 114 22.99 -5.79 -15.93
N ASN A 115 22.29 -4.83 -16.55
CA ASN A 115 21.59 -5.02 -17.83
C ASN A 115 20.65 -6.23 -17.82
N GLU A 116 19.76 -6.29 -16.82
CA GLU A 116 18.73 -7.34 -16.68
C GLU A 116 19.27 -8.75 -16.37
N THR A 117 20.59 -8.91 -16.19
CA THR A 117 21.19 -10.18 -15.77
C THR A 117 20.67 -10.63 -14.40
N MET A 118 20.38 -9.68 -13.51
CA MET A 118 19.80 -9.95 -12.20
C MET A 118 18.63 -8.99 -11.96
N ILE A 119 17.50 -9.51 -11.52
CA ILE A 119 16.34 -8.73 -11.11
C ILE A 119 16.08 -9.00 -9.64
N ILE A 120 16.15 -7.96 -8.83
CA ILE A 120 15.75 -8.02 -7.42
C ILE A 120 14.25 -7.77 -7.36
N ILE A 121 13.51 -8.72 -6.83
CA ILE A 121 12.07 -8.67 -6.74
C ILE A 121 11.70 -8.43 -5.28
N MET A 122 10.89 -7.40 -5.05
CA MET A 122 10.51 -6.92 -3.72
C MET A 122 8.99 -6.84 -3.61
N TYR A 123 8.47 -7.28 -2.47
CA TYR A 123 7.06 -7.18 -2.15
C TYR A 123 6.87 -6.42 -0.83
N MET A 124 5.98 -5.44 -0.81
CA MET A 124 5.56 -4.73 0.39
C MET A 124 4.05 -4.89 0.55
N SER A 125 3.65 -5.71 1.52
CA SER A 125 2.26 -6.07 1.76
C SER A 125 1.65 -5.22 2.87
N TYR A 126 0.64 -4.44 2.51
CA TYR A 126 -0.15 -3.66 3.46
C TYR A 126 -1.43 -4.41 3.83
N ASP A 127 -1.55 -4.82 5.10
CA ASP A 127 -2.82 -5.32 5.66
C ASP A 127 -3.67 -4.13 6.11
N HIS A 128 -4.75 -3.83 5.38
CA HIS A 128 -5.65 -2.73 5.69
C HIS A 128 -6.40 -2.92 7.02
N LYS A 129 -6.73 -4.16 7.38
CA LYS A 129 -7.48 -4.44 8.62
C LYS A 129 -6.63 -4.14 9.85
N ASN A 130 -5.37 -4.56 9.82
CA ASN A 130 -4.45 -4.39 10.95
C ASN A 130 -3.58 -3.13 10.83
N ARG A 131 -3.55 -2.49 9.65
CA ARG A 131 -2.76 -1.30 9.32
C ARG A 131 -1.26 -1.52 9.54
N VAL A 132 -0.78 -2.64 9.02
CA VAL A 132 0.62 -3.08 9.10
C VAL A 132 1.18 -3.19 7.69
N MET A 133 2.35 -2.59 7.46
CA MET A 133 3.15 -2.80 6.26
C MET A 133 4.19 -3.88 6.55
N THR A 134 4.19 -4.96 5.77
CA THR A 134 5.19 -6.02 5.85
C THR A 134 6.10 -5.94 4.63
N LEU A 135 7.41 -5.75 4.85
CA LEU A 135 8.41 -5.93 3.81
C LEU A 135 8.67 -7.43 3.71
N GLU A 136 8.20 -8.07 2.64
CA GLU A 136 8.33 -9.53 2.47
C GLU A 136 9.79 -9.90 2.11
N PRO A 137 10.18 -11.18 2.25
CA PRO A 137 11.49 -11.65 1.84
C PRO A 137 11.79 -11.31 0.37
N LEU A 138 13.05 -10.97 0.09
CA LEU A 138 13.50 -10.73 -1.28
C LEU A 138 13.46 -12.01 -2.10
N ASP A 139 13.15 -11.86 -3.38
CA ASP A 139 13.42 -12.87 -4.39
C ASP A 139 14.42 -12.31 -5.40
N ILE A 140 15.20 -13.19 -6.04
CA ILE A 140 16.08 -12.81 -7.15
C ILE A 140 15.76 -13.67 -8.36
N TYR A 141 15.45 -13.03 -9.49
CA TYR A 141 15.55 -13.68 -10.80
C TYR A 141 16.94 -13.44 -11.36
N TYR A 142 17.63 -14.50 -11.77
CA TYR A 142 18.99 -14.43 -12.30
C TYR A 142 19.08 -15.14 -13.65
N GLN A 143 19.57 -14.42 -14.66
CA GLN A 143 19.73 -14.91 -16.02
C GLN A 143 21.12 -14.54 -16.57
N PRO A 144 22.11 -15.43 -16.46
CA PRO A 144 23.42 -15.20 -17.04
C PRO A 144 23.40 -15.42 -18.56
N GLY A 145 23.42 -14.33 -19.33
CA GLY A 145 23.50 -14.42 -20.79
C GLY A 145 22.19 -14.85 -21.46
N GLU A 146 22.28 -15.77 -22.43
CA GLU A 146 21.13 -16.21 -23.23
C GLU A 146 20.38 -17.43 -22.65
N GLU A 147 20.76 -17.92 -21.47
CA GLU A 147 20.09 -19.05 -20.82
C GLU A 147 18.72 -18.66 -20.26
N LEU A 148 17.86 -19.66 -19.99
CA LEU A 148 16.62 -19.43 -19.22
C LEU A 148 16.99 -19.04 -17.78
N GLY A 149 16.47 -17.93 -17.29
CA GLY A 149 16.77 -17.48 -15.93
C GLY A 149 16.09 -18.34 -14.87
N THR A 150 16.58 -18.21 -13.64
CA THR A 150 16.13 -18.96 -12.47
C THR A 150 15.68 -18.01 -11.37
N HIS A 151 14.56 -18.34 -10.70
CA HIS A 151 14.10 -17.65 -9.51
C HIS A 151 14.70 -18.30 -8.25
N TYR A 152 15.29 -17.47 -7.40
CA TYR A 152 15.91 -17.85 -6.14
C TYR A 152 15.15 -17.20 -4.98
N HIS A 153 14.89 -18.02 -3.97
CA HIS A 153 14.18 -17.67 -2.74
C HIS A 153 14.99 -18.02 -1.48
N ASP A 154 16.09 -18.76 -1.63
CA ASP A 154 16.92 -19.22 -0.53
C ASP A 154 17.95 -18.16 -0.12
N SER A 155 18.20 -18.07 1.18
CA SER A 155 19.07 -17.03 1.73
C SER A 155 20.49 -17.09 1.17
N GLN A 156 21.04 -18.29 0.98
CA GLN A 156 22.45 -18.44 0.60
C GLN A 156 22.69 -17.88 -0.80
N THR A 157 21.91 -18.31 -1.78
CA THR A 157 22.06 -17.88 -3.17
C THR A 157 21.77 -16.39 -3.32
N ILE A 158 20.77 -15.88 -2.59
CA ILE A 158 20.45 -14.45 -2.59
C ILE A 158 21.63 -13.61 -2.08
N TYR A 159 22.22 -13.97 -0.94
CA TYR A 159 23.39 -13.23 -0.41
C TYR A 159 24.61 -13.30 -1.34
N GLU A 160 24.86 -14.45 -1.97
CA GLU A 160 25.95 -14.62 -2.92
C GLU A 160 25.77 -13.72 -4.16
N LEU A 161 24.54 -13.65 -4.70
CA LEU A 161 24.22 -12.80 -5.86
C LEU A 161 24.29 -11.31 -5.51
N LEU A 162 23.69 -10.88 -4.40
CA LEU A 162 23.77 -9.48 -3.94
C LEU A 162 25.23 -9.05 -3.78
N LYS A 163 26.06 -9.89 -3.15
CA LYS A 163 27.50 -9.62 -3.00
C LYS A 163 28.22 -9.55 -4.34
N LYS A 164 27.93 -10.48 -5.27
CA LYS A 164 28.54 -10.52 -6.61
C LYS A 164 28.30 -9.23 -7.40
N TYR A 165 27.13 -8.63 -7.24
CA TYR A 165 26.73 -7.39 -7.92
C TYR A 165 26.87 -6.14 -7.06
N GLU A 166 27.58 -6.24 -5.93
CA GLU A 166 27.85 -5.12 -5.01
C GLU A 166 26.59 -4.41 -4.50
N VAL A 167 25.47 -5.13 -4.42
CA VAL A 167 24.21 -4.62 -3.87
C VAL A 167 24.20 -4.84 -2.36
N THR A 168 24.15 -3.74 -1.61
CA THR A 168 24.12 -3.77 -0.15
C THR A 168 22.70 -3.76 0.40
N GLU A 169 22.52 -4.15 1.67
CA GLU A 169 21.23 -3.99 2.36
C GLU A 169 20.74 -2.53 2.38
N GLN A 170 21.66 -1.57 2.40
CA GLN A 170 21.32 -0.15 2.33
C GLN A 170 20.73 0.21 0.97
N ASN A 171 21.24 -0.36 -0.12
CA ASN A 171 20.63 -0.18 -1.44
C ASN A 171 19.23 -0.76 -1.49
N ILE A 172 19.00 -1.95 -0.91
CA ILE A 172 17.65 -2.54 -0.82
C ILE A 172 16.69 -1.62 -0.08
N LYS A 173 17.11 -1.05 1.06
CA LYS A 173 16.29 -0.08 1.81
C LYS A 173 15.95 1.15 0.99
N GLU A 174 16.92 1.68 0.24
CA GLU A 174 16.71 2.82 -0.66
C GLU A 174 15.75 2.48 -1.80
N TYR A 175 15.80 1.25 -2.32
CA TYR A 175 14.86 0.79 -3.33
C TYR A 175 13.43 0.69 -2.78
N GLN A 176 13.27 0.09 -1.59
CA GLN A 176 11.99 0.03 -0.89
C GLN A 176 11.45 1.42 -0.56
N GLU A 177 12.31 2.33 -0.09
CA GLU A 177 11.93 3.71 0.21
C GLU A 177 11.47 4.45 -1.05
N TYR A 178 12.18 4.29 -2.16
CA TYR A 178 11.82 4.86 -3.45
C TYR A 178 10.44 4.34 -3.92
N MET A 179 10.23 3.03 -3.92
CA MET A 179 8.96 2.44 -4.37
C MET A 179 7.79 2.87 -3.48
N LEU A 180 7.95 2.85 -2.16
CA LEU A 180 6.88 3.20 -1.25
C LEU A 180 6.60 4.72 -1.24
N PHE A 181 7.63 5.52 -0.97
CA PHE A 181 7.42 6.94 -0.70
C PHE A 181 7.50 7.78 -1.98
N ASP A 182 8.53 7.57 -2.80
CA ASP A 182 8.76 8.42 -3.96
C ASP A 182 7.82 8.11 -5.12
N VAL A 183 7.44 6.84 -5.27
CA VAL A 183 6.47 6.40 -6.28
C VAL A 183 5.06 6.40 -5.69
N VAL A 184 4.73 5.47 -4.79
CA VAL A 184 3.32 5.25 -4.40
C VAL A 184 2.73 6.41 -3.60
N VAL A 185 3.40 6.86 -2.53
CA VAL A 185 2.88 7.94 -1.68
C VAL A 185 2.80 9.25 -2.45
N ASN A 186 3.85 9.63 -3.17
CA ASN A 186 3.89 10.92 -3.86
C ASN A 186 2.87 10.99 -5.00
N THR A 187 2.85 10.01 -5.91
CA THR A 187 1.93 10.02 -7.06
C THR A 187 0.47 10.02 -6.61
N TRP A 188 0.14 9.20 -5.61
CA TRP A 188 -1.21 9.20 -5.04
C TRP A 188 -1.56 10.54 -4.38
N SER A 189 -0.65 11.09 -3.57
CA SER A 189 -0.89 12.35 -2.86
C SER A 189 -1.08 13.52 -3.83
N ASP A 190 -0.26 13.60 -4.88
CA ASP A 190 -0.35 14.64 -5.91
C ASP A 190 -1.69 14.54 -6.67
N ALA A 191 -2.07 13.33 -7.08
CA ALA A 191 -3.35 13.07 -7.75
C ALA A 191 -4.58 13.47 -6.90
N GLN A 192 -4.46 13.40 -5.57
CA GLN A 192 -5.52 13.79 -4.64
C GLN A 192 -5.38 15.23 -4.12
N GLY A 193 -4.40 16.02 -4.60
CA GLY A 193 -4.15 17.38 -4.15
C GLY A 193 -3.75 17.48 -2.67
N LYS A 194 -3.10 16.45 -2.13
CA LYS A 194 -2.68 16.35 -0.73
C LYS A 194 -1.22 16.76 -0.56
N ASN A 195 -0.88 17.22 0.65
CA ASN A 195 0.51 17.52 1.00
C ASN A 195 1.31 16.21 1.15
N LYS A 196 2.30 16.01 0.26
CA LYS A 196 3.14 14.81 0.21
C LYS A 196 3.90 14.51 1.50
N GLU A 197 4.45 15.53 2.15
CA GLU A 197 5.21 15.36 3.40
C GLU A 197 4.31 14.84 4.52
N LYS A 198 3.10 15.41 4.66
CA LYS A 198 2.12 14.95 5.63
C LYS A 198 1.65 13.53 5.36
N GLU A 199 1.43 13.15 4.09
CA GLU A 199 1.05 11.78 3.74
C GLU A 199 2.20 10.79 3.96
N ARG A 200 3.46 11.22 3.73
CA ARG A 200 4.67 10.46 4.08
C ARG A 200 4.80 10.25 5.58
N GLU A 201 4.56 11.26 6.40
CA GLU A 201 4.55 11.13 7.87
C GLU A 201 3.49 10.13 8.35
N LYS A 202 2.28 10.18 7.80
CA LYS A 202 1.23 9.20 8.11
C LYS A 202 1.65 7.77 7.76
N MET A 203 2.32 7.58 6.62
CA MET A 203 2.86 6.28 6.25
C MET A 203 4.01 5.86 7.17
N LYS A 204 4.91 6.77 7.58
CA LYS A 204 5.98 6.47 8.54
C LYS A 204 5.47 6.09 9.93
N ASN A 205 4.30 6.60 10.32
CA ASN A 205 3.61 6.25 11.56
C ASN A 205 2.83 4.92 11.45
N CYS A 206 2.83 4.27 10.29
CA CYS A 206 2.35 2.90 10.13
C CYS A 206 3.27 1.93 10.88
N THR A 207 2.72 0.80 11.32
CA THR A 207 3.56 -0.29 11.86
C THR A 207 4.26 -0.99 10.70
N PHE A 208 5.58 -1.14 10.77
CA PHE A 208 6.39 -1.89 9.81
C PHE A 208 6.90 -3.18 10.43
N ILE A 209 6.76 -4.28 9.69
CA ILE A 209 7.42 -5.55 9.98
C ILE A 209 8.39 -5.80 8.82
N ASP A 210 9.68 -5.92 9.13
CA ASP A 210 10.72 -6.12 8.13
C ASP A 210 11.13 -7.60 8.09
N HIS A 211 10.73 -8.29 7.02
CA HIS A 211 11.13 -9.66 6.71
C HIS A 211 11.98 -9.73 5.44
N THR A 212 12.52 -8.60 4.97
CA THR A 212 13.30 -8.49 3.72
C THR A 212 14.40 -9.56 3.62
N PHE A 213 15.06 -9.86 4.74
CA PHE A 213 16.11 -10.88 4.84
C PHE A 213 15.73 -12.06 5.75
N THR A 214 14.44 -12.34 5.91
CA THR A 214 13.91 -13.48 6.69
C THR A 214 13.40 -14.56 5.74
N PHE A 215 14.29 -15.40 5.22
CA PHE A 215 13.98 -16.41 4.21
C PHE A 215 13.37 -17.68 4.84
N PRO A 216 12.47 -18.39 4.14
CA PRO A 216 12.01 -19.72 4.55
C PRO A 216 13.19 -20.71 4.62
N GLU A 217 13.12 -21.65 5.57
CA GLU A 217 14.04 -22.80 5.64
C GLU A 217 13.76 -23.84 4.53
#